data_AF-A0AAP6B865-F1
#
_entry.id   AF-A0AAP6B865-F1
#
_cell.length_a   1.000
_cell.length_b   1.000
_cell.length_c   1.000
_cell.angle_alpha   90.00
_cell.angle_beta   90.00
_cell.angle_gamma   90.00
#
_symmetry.space_group_name_H-M   'P 1'
#
loop_
_entity.id
_entity.type
_entity.pdbx_description
1 polymer ?
#
loop_
_entity_poly.entity_id
_entity_poly.type
_entity_poly.pdbx_seq_one_letter_code
_entity_poly.pdbx_strand_id
1 'polypeptide(L)'
;MSRALPKYNKRRVGLIGGAAAVVLSGAVIAGTALAGQDSSDNNATNAKTLAAAGPGSISCPDVASQLPAIPASAQAEVTRNLELLQTQINEANERLVKTVGQGGPNFVQNAINGPLEDKRIATINRIATAIGRTAEKPVGLDALAPCTVNQ
;
A
#
# COMPACT_ATOMS: atom_id res chain seq x y z
N MET A 1 -62.32 6.45 3.04
CA MET A 1 -62.15 6.83 4.45
C MET A 1 -60.83 6.24 4.90
N SER A 2 -59.75 7.04 4.94
CA SER A 2 -59.19 7.58 6.18
C SER A 2 -58.81 6.42 7.14
N ARG A 3 -57.55 6.22 7.54
CA ARG A 3 -56.69 7.21 8.19
C ARG A 3 -55.22 6.75 8.17
N ALA A 4 -54.35 7.72 7.90
CA ALA A 4 -52.92 7.69 8.19
C ALA A 4 -52.63 7.57 9.70
N LEU A 5 -51.35 7.29 10.03
CA LEU A 5 -50.48 7.78 11.13
C LEU A 5 -49.49 6.66 11.56
N PRO A 6 -48.34 6.94 12.23
CA PRO A 6 -47.43 8.08 12.10
C PRO A 6 -45.91 7.73 12.15
N LYS A 7 -45.12 8.60 11.52
CA LYS A 7 -43.78 9.13 11.89
C LYS A 7 -42.81 8.26 12.71
N TYR A 8 -41.71 7.91 12.04
CA TYR A 8 -40.43 7.49 12.60
C TYR A 8 -39.94 8.47 13.67
N ASN A 9 -39.76 7.95 14.88
CA ASN A 9 -39.52 8.75 16.07
C ASN A 9 -38.04 9.15 16.20
N LYS A 10 -37.82 10.45 16.39
CA LYS A 10 -36.61 11.07 16.92
C LYS A 10 -36.02 10.26 18.07
N ARG A 11 -34.76 9.82 17.94
CA ARG A 11 -33.84 9.72 19.06
C ARG A 11 -32.63 10.59 18.79
N ARG A 12 -32.81 11.87 19.11
CA ARG A 12 -31.70 12.78 19.46
C ARG A 12 -31.12 12.25 20.78
N VAL A 13 -29.91 11.74 20.75
CA VAL A 13 -29.10 11.56 21.97
C VAL A 13 -27.98 12.58 21.87
N GLY A 14 -27.98 13.51 22.82
CA GLY A 14 -27.08 14.64 22.87
C GLY A 14 -25.68 14.24 23.32
N LEU A 15 -24.69 14.82 22.65
CA LEU A 15 -23.32 14.89 23.17
C LEU A 15 -23.25 16.07 24.12
N ILE A 16 -23.25 15.73 25.41
CA ILE A 16 -22.96 16.63 26.53
C ILE A 16 -21.45 16.87 26.56
N GLY A 17 -21.07 18.15 26.52
CA GLY A 17 -20.05 18.75 27.38
C GLY A 17 -18.60 18.25 27.28
N GLY A 18 -17.70 19.13 26.83
CA GLY A 18 -16.26 18.94 27.01
C GLY A 18 -15.41 19.99 26.32
N ALA A 19 -15.60 21.28 26.64
CA ALA A 19 -14.63 22.31 26.30
C ALA A 19 -13.46 22.22 27.30
N ALA A 20 -12.28 21.83 26.83
CA ALA A 20 -11.03 22.08 27.54
C ALA A 20 -10.18 23.01 26.67
N ALA A 21 -10.29 24.32 26.95
CA ALA A 21 -9.36 25.31 26.46
C ALA A 21 -8.07 25.19 27.29
N VAL A 22 -6.99 24.72 26.67
CA VAL A 22 -5.64 24.84 27.25
C VAL A 22 -4.95 25.99 26.53
N VAL A 23 -5.15 27.19 27.07
CA VAL A 23 -4.26 28.33 26.80
C VAL A 23 -3.18 28.27 27.86
N LEU A 24 -2.00 27.79 27.48
CA LEU A 24 -0.78 27.99 28.25
C LEU A 24 0.18 28.84 27.40
N SER A 25 0.51 29.97 28.00
CA SER A 25 1.43 31.02 27.61
C SER A 25 2.69 30.54 26.89
N GLY A 26 3.18 31.38 25.97
CA GLY A 26 4.25 31.06 25.05
C GLY A 26 5.58 30.70 25.68
N ALA A 27 6.30 29.84 24.96
CA ALA A 27 7.74 29.70 25.05
C ALA A 27 8.28 29.60 23.62
N VAL A 28 8.93 30.67 23.16
CA VAL A 28 9.77 30.64 21.96
C VAL A 28 10.98 29.79 22.33
N ILE A 29 11.07 28.56 21.82
CA ILE A 29 12.31 27.79 21.92
C ILE A 29 13.24 28.28 20.83
N ALA A 30 13.95 29.35 21.14
CA ALA A 30 15.23 29.66 20.53
C ALA A 30 16.24 28.59 20.96
N GLY A 31 17.13 28.22 20.04
CA GLY A 31 17.95 27.02 20.10
C GLY A 31 18.70 26.80 21.41
N THR A 32 18.58 25.59 21.94
CA THR A 32 19.51 25.03 22.91
C THR A 32 20.32 23.96 22.21
N ALA A 33 21.56 24.30 21.88
CA ALA A 33 22.61 23.30 21.83
C ALA A 33 22.71 22.69 23.23
N LEU A 34 22.46 21.39 23.35
CA LEU A 34 22.90 20.64 24.53
C LEU A 34 23.72 19.43 24.08
N ALA A 35 24.98 19.51 24.48
CA ALA A 35 26.01 18.51 24.33
C ALA A 35 25.75 17.27 25.20
N GLY A 36 26.29 16.14 24.74
CA GLY A 36 26.79 15.07 25.60
C GLY A 36 25.76 14.07 26.12
N GLN A 37 25.66 12.92 25.43
CA GLN A 37 25.70 11.63 26.11
C GLN A 37 26.34 10.61 25.18
N ASP A 38 27.66 10.58 25.24
CA ASP A 38 28.49 9.45 24.86
C ASP A 38 28.18 8.29 25.82
N SER A 39 27.32 7.39 25.36
CA SER A 39 27.35 5.99 25.76
C SER A 39 27.76 5.21 24.53
N SER A 40 28.98 4.69 24.57
CA SER A 40 29.53 3.79 23.58
C SER A 40 28.63 2.56 23.45
N ASP A 41 27.80 2.54 22.42
CA ASP A 41 27.32 1.30 21.81
C ASP A 41 27.55 1.41 20.31
N ASN A 42 28.54 0.65 19.85
CA ASN A 42 28.96 0.52 18.46
C ASN A 42 27.87 -0.19 17.61
N ASN A 43 26.70 0.43 17.50
CA ASN A 43 25.57 -0.02 16.68
C ASN A 43 24.91 1.13 15.89
N ALA A 44 25.19 2.40 16.22
CA ALA A 44 24.62 3.54 15.51
C ALA A 44 25.13 3.70 14.06
N THR A 45 26.29 3.11 13.72
CA THR A 45 26.86 3.18 12.37
C THR A 45 26.15 2.27 11.37
N ASN A 46 25.43 1.24 11.81
CA ASN A 46 24.58 0.41 10.96
C ASN A 46 23.16 0.98 10.80
N ALA A 47 22.65 1.73 11.78
CA ALA A 47 21.35 2.38 11.65
C ALA A 47 21.40 3.57 10.66
N LYS A 48 22.56 4.23 10.51
CA LYS A 48 22.72 5.40 9.63
C LYS A 48 22.98 5.05 8.17
N THR A 49 23.44 3.83 7.87
CA THR A 49 23.70 3.39 6.49
C THR A 49 22.45 2.89 5.77
N LEU A 50 21.43 2.40 6.48
CA LEU A 50 20.12 2.09 5.87
C LEU A 50 19.29 3.35 5.54
N ALA A 51 19.55 4.48 6.20
CA ALA A 51 18.91 5.76 5.89
C ALA A 51 19.57 6.49 4.70
N ALA A 52 20.72 6.00 4.20
CA ALA A 52 21.46 6.59 3.08
C ALA A 52 21.22 5.89 1.74
N ALA A 53 20.69 4.66 1.74
CA ALA A 53 20.03 4.09 0.57
C ALA A 53 18.65 4.75 0.48
N GLY A 54 18.35 5.45 -0.60
CA GLY A 54 17.03 6.05 -0.81
C GLY A 54 15.91 5.00 -0.72
N PRO A 55 14.63 5.42 -0.75
CA PRO A 55 13.55 4.47 -0.97
C PRO A 55 13.90 3.69 -2.24
N GLY A 56 14.14 2.39 -2.13
CA GLY A 56 14.26 1.57 -3.32
C GLY A 56 13.01 1.68 -4.17
N SER A 57 13.05 1.14 -5.38
CA SER A 57 11.88 1.06 -6.25
C SER A 57 11.41 -0.37 -6.36
N ILE A 58 10.10 -0.59 -6.36
CA ILE A 58 9.53 -1.90 -6.62
C ILE A 58 9.52 -2.13 -8.12
N SER A 59 10.19 -3.20 -8.55
CA SER A 59 10.20 -3.69 -9.92
C SER A 59 9.45 -5.01 -9.99
N CYS A 60 8.50 -5.09 -10.91
CA CYS A 60 7.70 -6.27 -11.14
C CYS A 60 7.86 -6.73 -12.59
N PRO A 61 7.87 -8.05 -12.85
CA PRO A 61 7.81 -8.57 -14.20
C PRO A 61 6.60 -8.02 -14.96
N ASP A 62 6.81 -7.71 -16.24
CA ASP A 62 5.72 -7.35 -17.13
C ASP A 62 4.91 -8.60 -17.49
N VAL A 63 3.61 -8.56 -17.17
CA VAL A 63 2.67 -9.63 -17.47
C VAL A 63 2.19 -9.50 -18.91
N ALA A 64 2.01 -8.27 -19.42
CA ALA A 64 1.42 -8.03 -20.73
C ALA A 64 2.23 -8.68 -21.87
N SER A 65 3.56 -8.58 -21.81
CA SER A 65 4.45 -9.21 -22.79
C SER A 65 4.49 -10.74 -22.74
N GLN A 66 4.04 -11.35 -21.64
CA GLN A 66 4.02 -12.81 -21.46
C GLN A 66 2.65 -13.43 -21.76
N LEU A 67 1.65 -12.61 -22.08
CA LEU A 67 0.31 -13.10 -22.43
C LEU A 67 0.29 -13.65 -23.87
N PRO A 68 -0.42 -14.76 -24.11
CA PRO A 68 -0.68 -15.24 -25.47
C PRO A 68 -1.64 -14.29 -26.20
N ALA A 69 -1.99 -14.63 -27.44
CA ALA A 69 -2.97 -13.88 -28.22
C ALA A 69 -4.28 -13.69 -27.42
N ILE A 70 -4.62 -12.43 -27.11
CA ILE A 70 -5.80 -12.09 -26.32
C ILE A 70 -7.02 -12.00 -27.25
N PRO A 71 -8.09 -12.77 -27.01
CA PRO A 71 -9.33 -12.67 -27.77
C PRO A 71 -9.96 -11.28 -27.66
N ALA A 72 -10.56 -10.77 -28.74
CA ALA A 72 -11.19 -9.44 -28.76
C ALA A 72 -12.26 -9.27 -27.67
N SER A 73 -12.99 -10.34 -27.33
CA SER A 73 -13.98 -10.36 -26.25
C SER A 73 -13.40 -10.20 -24.85
N ALA A 74 -12.12 -10.55 -24.64
CA ALA A 74 -11.44 -10.47 -23.35
C ALA A 74 -10.57 -9.20 -23.21
N GLN A 75 -10.24 -8.50 -24.29
CA GLN A 75 -9.33 -7.34 -24.28
C GLN A 75 -9.68 -6.31 -23.21
N ALA A 76 -10.93 -5.85 -23.15
CA ALA A 76 -11.34 -4.84 -22.18
C ALA A 76 -11.20 -5.31 -20.72
N GLU A 77 -11.41 -6.60 -20.44
CA GLU A 77 -11.21 -7.15 -19.10
C GLU A 77 -9.72 -7.29 -18.78
N VAL A 78 -8.90 -7.76 -19.72
CA VAL A 78 -7.45 -7.87 -19.56
C VAL A 78 -6.83 -6.50 -19.31
N THR A 79 -7.15 -5.49 -20.13
CA THR A 79 -6.64 -4.12 -19.98
C THR A 79 -6.93 -3.55 -18.59
N ARG A 80 -8.17 -3.67 -18.09
CA ARG A 80 -8.50 -3.20 -16.73
C ARG A 80 -7.70 -3.90 -15.64
N ASN A 81 -7.43 -5.19 -15.80
CA ASN A 81 -6.61 -5.92 -14.83
C ASN A 81 -5.12 -5.54 -14.94
N LEU A 82 -4.59 -5.25 -16.13
CA LEU A 82 -3.24 -4.72 -16.32
C LEU A 82 -3.08 -3.33 -15.68
N GLU A 83 -4.06 -2.46 -15.85
CA GLU A 83 -4.11 -1.16 -15.15
C GLU A 83 -4.14 -1.36 -13.63
N LEU A 84 -4.94 -2.30 -13.12
CA LEU A 84 -5.00 -2.63 -11.70
C LEU A 84 -3.64 -3.14 -11.16
N LEU A 85 -2.91 -3.95 -11.92
CA LEU A 85 -1.55 -4.36 -11.55
C LEU A 85 -0.64 -3.14 -11.38
N GLN A 86 -0.71 -2.17 -12.29
CA GLN A 86 0.08 -0.94 -12.19
C GLN A 86 -0.33 -0.09 -10.98
N THR A 87 -1.62 0.01 -10.68
CA THR A 87 -2.11 0.69 -9.46
C THR A 87 -1.53 0.05 -8.20
N GLN A 88 -1.55 -1.29 -8.11
CA GLN A 88 -0.99 -2.02 -6.96
C GLN A 88 0.51 -1.74 -6.78
N ILE A 89 1.27 -1.66 -7.87
CA ILE A 89 2.70 -1.29 -7.84
C ILE A 89 2.88 0.14 -7.32
N ASN A 90 2.08 1.08 -7.82
CA ASN A 90 2.17 2.48 -7.41
C ASN A 90 1.84 2.65 -5.91
N GLU A 91 0.79 2.00 -5.42
CA GLU A 91 0.45 2.00 -3.99
C GLU A 91 1.58 1.40 -3.13
N ALA A 92 2.21 0.33 -3.59
CA ALA A 92 3.32 -0.30 -2.87
C ALA A 92 4.57 0.59 -2.86
N ASN A 93 4.88 1.25 -3.98
CA ASN A 93 5.96 2.26 -4.06
C ASN A 93 5.69 3.45 -3.14
N GLU A 94 4.45 3.94 -3.08
CA GLU A 94 4.08 5.02 -2.17
C GLU A 94 4.25 4.61 -0.71
N ARG A 95 3.84 3.39 -0.35
CA ARG A 95 4.07 2.82 0.99
C ARG A 95 5.55 2.67 1.30
N LEU A 96 6.36 2.26 0.32
CA LEU A 96 7.81 2.13 0.48
C LEU A 96 8.45 3.45 0.85
N VAL A 97 8.12 4.53 0.14
CA VAL A 97 8.61 5.89 0.44
C VAL A 97 8.12 6.38 1.81
N LYS A 98 6.86 6.13 2.16
CA LYS A 98 6.26 6.58 3.44
C LYS A 98 6.83 5.85 4.66
N THR A 99 7.40 4.67 4.47
CA THR A 99 7.90 3.81 5.56
C THR A 99 9.43 3.71 5.58
N VAL A 100 10.14 4.53 4.80
CA VAL A 100 11.61 4.60 4.87
C VAL A 100 12.03 4.96 6.30
N GLY A 101 12.96 4.18 6.85
CA GLY A 101 13.42 4.33 8.23
C GLY A 101 12.46 3.80 9.30
N GLN A 102 11.32 3.21 8.92
CA GLN A 102 10.36 2.57 9.81
C GLN A 102 10.33 1.06 9.58
N GLY A 103 10.45 0.29 10.66
CA GLY A 103 10.49 -1.17 10.58
C GLY A 103 11.88 -1.69 10.19
N GLY A 104 12.30 -2.78 10.83
CA GLY A 104 13.63 -3.35 10.64
C GLY A 104 13.92 -3.86 9.22
N PRO A 105 15.07 -4.52 9.01
CA PRO A 105 15.58 -4.90 7.68
C PRO A 105 14.60 -5.70 6.80
N ASN A 106 13.68 -6.45 7.42
CA ASN A 106 12.72 -7.30 6.73
C ASN A 106 11.32 -6.66 6.58
N PHE A 107 11.12 -5.40 6.99
CA PHE A 107 9.81 -4.77 6.96
C PHE A 107 9.25 -4.64 5.54
N VAL A 108 10.07 -4.16 4.60
CA VAL A 108 9.66 -4.02 3.19
C VAL A 108 9.23 -5.37 2.61
N GLN A 109 10.01 -6.42 2.87
CA GLN A 109 9.70 -7.75 2.36
C GLN A 109 8.38 -8.30 2.93
N ASN A 110 8.16 -8.19 4.24
CA ASN A 110 7.00 -8.79 4.90
C ASN A 110 5.72 -7.95 4.78
N ALA A 111 5.82 -6.63 4.85
CA ALA A 111 4.67 -5.73 4.94
C ALA A 111 4.30 -5.07 3.61
N ILE A 112 5.22 -5.02 2.65
CA ILE A 112 5.02 -4.37 1.35
C ILE A 112 5.00 -5.42 0.25
N ASN A 113 6.09 -6.16 0.06
CA ASN A 113 6.20 -7.13 -1.04
C ASN A 113 5.27 -8.33 -0.86
N GLY A 114 5.19 -8.93 0.32
CA GLY A 114 4.28 -10.07 0.57
C GLY A 114 2.82 -9.77 0.17
N PRO A 115 2.19 -8.72 0.74
CA PRO A 115 0.83 -8.35 0.35
C PRO A 115 0.69 -7.90 -1.12
N LEU A 116 1.75 -7.37 -1.73
CA LEU A 116 1.74 -7.01 -3.15
C LEU A 116 1.74 -8.26 -4.04
N GLU A 117 2.55 -9.26 -3.70
CA GLU A 117 2.62 -10.53 -4.41
C GLU A 117 1.26 -11.23 -4.43
N ASP A 118 0.62 -11.39 -3.26
CA ASP A 118 -0.70 -12.01 -3.15
C ASP A 118 -1.76 -11.29 -4.01
N LYS A 119 -1.75 -9.94 -3.98
CA LYS A 119 -2.66 -9.11 -4.79
C LYS A 119 -2.40 -9.29 -6.29
N ARG A 120 -1.14 -9.38 -6.69
CA ARG A 120 -0.74 -9.60 -8.09
C ARG A 120 -1.13 -10.99 -8.57
N ILE A 121 -0.89 -12.03 -7.77
CA ILE A 121 -1.35 -13.41 -8.06
C ILE A 121 -2.86 -13.41 -8.31
N ALA A 122 -3.63 -12.76 -7.44
CA ALA A 122 -5.08 -12.70 -7.59
C ALA A 122 -5.51 -12.00 -8.90
N THR A 123 -4.86 -10.89 -9.27
CA THR A 123 -5.17 -10.16 -10.51
C THR A 123 -4.72 -10.94 -11.76
N ILE A 124 -3.54 -11.57 -11.73
CA ILE A 124 -3.04 -12.43 -12.81
C ILE A 124 -3.98 -13.61 -13.05
N ASN A 125 -4.47 -14.25 -11.98
CA ASN A 125 -5.46 -15.31 -12.08
C ASN A 125 -6.79 -14.84 -12.72
N ARG A 126 -7.20 -13.59 -12.46
CA ARG A 126 -8.36 -12.98 -13.16
C ARG A 126 -8.10 -12.80 -14.64
N ILE A 127 -6.91 -12.34 -15.04
CA ILE A 127 -6.50 -12.23 -16.45
C ILE A 127 -6.55 -13.61 -17.13
N ALA A 128 -5.93 -14.62 -16.53
CA ALA A 128 -5.92 -15.98 -17.05
C ALA A 128 -7.34 -16.54 -17.20
N THR A 129 -8.20 -16.27 -16.21
CA THR A 129 -9.62 -16.69 -16.25
C THR A 129 -10.40 -15.95 -17.33
N ALA A 130 -10.17 -14.65 -17.53
CA ALA A 130 -10.83 -13.86 -18.57
C ALA A 130 -10.51 -14.41 -19.97
N ILE A 131 -9.23 -14.74 -20.22
CA ILE A 131 -8.79 -15.37 -21.47
C ILE A 131 -9.37 -16.79 -21.59
N GLY A 132 -9.32 -17.57 -20.51
CA GLY A 132 -9.80 -18.95 -20.44
C GLY A 132 -11.30 -19.15 -20.66
N ARG A 133 -12.10 -18.08 -20.64
CA ARG A 133 -13.54 -18.14 -20.98
C ARG A 133 -13.79 -18.24 -22.48
N THR A 134 -12.84 -17.79 -23.32
CA THR A 134 -13.03 -17.69 -24.77
C THR A 134 -11.90 -18.31 -25.58
N ALA A 135 -10.76 -18.61 -24.96
CA ALA A 135 -9.61 -19.30 -25.53
C ALA A 135 -8.99 -20.24 -24.50
N GLU A 136 -7.89 -20.91 -24.88
CA GLU A 136 -7.13 -21.74 -23.95
C GLU A 136 -6.56 -20.90 -22.81
N LYS A 137 -6.74 -21.39 -21.57
CA LYS A 137 -6.31 -20.67 -20.37
C LYS A 137 -4.78 -20.67 -20.30
N PRO A 138 -4.12 -19.50 -20.23
CA PRO A 138 -2.68 -19.45 -20.02
C PRO A 138 -2.33 -19.98 -18.62
N VAL A 139 -1.28 -20.79 -18.56
CA VAL A 139 -0.75 -21.39 -17.33
C VAL A 139 0.61 -20.80 -16.98
N GLY A 140 1.00 -20.86 -15.71
CA GLY A 140 2.32 -20.42 -15.26
C GLY A 140 2.50 -18.90 -15.14
N LEU A 141 1.45 -18.10 -15.37
CA LEU A 141 1.52 -16.64 -15.21
C LEU A 141 1.76 -16.20 -13.76
N ASP A 142 1.40 -17.04 -12.78
CA ASP A 142 1.61 -16.74 -11.34
C ASP A 142 3.10 -16.56 -10.99
N ALA A 143 4.00 -17.18 -11.76
CA ALA A 143 5.45 -17.01 -11.60
C ALA A 143 5.93 -15.57 -11.91
N LEU A 144 5.08 -14.74 -12.52
CA LEU A 144 5.33 -13.32 -12.82
C LEU A 144 4.78 -12.37 -11.75
N ALA A 145 4.10 -12.91 -10.74
CA ALA A 145 3.56 -12.13 -9.63
C ALA A 145 4.63 -11.57 -8.68
N PRO A 146 5.72 -12.28 -8.34
CA PRO A 146 6.73 -11.79 -7.42
C PRO A 146 7.37 -10.50 -7.93
N CYS A 147 7.50 -9.52 -7.03
CA CYS A 147 8.19 -8.26 -7.30
C CYS A 147 9.44 -8.15 -6.43
N THR A 148 10.46 -7.48 -6.96
CA THR A 148 11.70 -7.21 -6.25
C THR A 148 11.78 -5.74 -5.85
N VAL A 149 12.47 -5.44 -4.75
CA VAL A 149 12.83 -4.07 -4.41
C VAL A 149 14.25 -3.83 -4.89
N ASN A 150 14.43 -2.83 -5.76
CA ASN A 150 15.72 -2.35 -6.19
C ASN A 150 16.18 -1.26 -5.21
N GLN A 151 17.16 -1.58 -4.37
CA GLN A 151 17.75 -0.69 -3.36
C GLN A 151 19.08 -0.11 -3.85
#